data_AF-A0A2D7JS71-F1
#
_entry.id   AF-A0A2D7JS71-F1
#
_cell.length_a   1.000
_cell.length_b   1.000
_cell.length_c   1.000
_cell.angle_alpha   90.00
_cell.angle_beta   90.00
_cell.angle_gamma   90.00
#
_symmetry.space_group_name_H-M   'P 1'
#
loop_
_entity.id
_entity.type
_entity.pdbx_description
1 polymer ?
#
loop_
_entity_poly.entity_id
_entity_poly.type
_entity_poly.pdbx_seq_one_letter_code
_entity_poly.pdbx_strand_id
1 'polypeptide(L)'
;MQMTYKELKDEIAKIVPKTVDYSVDLEAGNIAIITTQMDKFGGRDGLIGKIAKRIKRKIVLRSPVDAMMDLDAAKEVIENLIPEDSEITEMYFDGCYREVTIQCKNPGTAVGRRGENTRKIRDETGWSVKVERPPPLFSKTVHDIRGYRQEKADERRKLLKDFGLNIHRPTRPGATWARVTALGSYREVGRACHFVTTNESRIMIDVGVNIASDTDPMPYFTAPEALPLEKLDAVVLTHSHLDHAGMLP
;
A
#
# COMPACT_ATOMS: atom_id res chain seq x y z
N MET A 1 1.75 -3.41 -22.26
CA MET A 1 0.53 -4.22 -22.12
C MET A 1 0.49 -4.74 -20.69
N GLN A 2 -0.66 -4.71 -20.04
CA GLN A 2 -0.80 -5.17 -18.67
C GLN A 2 -0.68 -6.70 -18.63
N MET A 3 0.26 -7.21 -17.84
CA MET A 3 0.42 -8.65 -17.65
C MET A 3 -0.60 -9.14 -16.64
N THR A 4 -1.22 -10.28 -16.94
CA THR A 4 -2.04 -11.03 -15.99
C THR A 4 -1.17 -11.53 -14.84
N TYR A 5 -1.79 -11.86 -13.69
CA TYR A 5 -1.04 -12.39 -12.55
C TYR A 5 -0.27 -13.68 -12.86
N LYS A 6 -0.79 -14.52 -13.76
CA LYS A 6 -0.09 -15.74 -14.22
C LYS A 6 1.15 -15.41 -15.05
N GLU A 7 1.00 -14.55 -16.06
CA GLU A 7 2.12 -14.12 -16.90
C GLU A 7 3.20 -13.41 -16.08
N LEU A 8 2.79 -12.66 -15.06
CA LEU A 8 3.69 -11.99 -14.13
C LEU A 8 4.53 -13.01 -13.34
N LYS A 9 3.92 -14.08 -12.83
CA LYS A 9 4.67 -15.18 -12.17
C LYS A 9 5.65 -15.85 -13.13
N ASP A 10 5.22 -16.11 -14.36
CA ASP A 10 6.04 -16.78 -15.37
C ASP A 10 7.24 -15.92 -15.78
N GLU A 11 7.08 -14.60 -15.93
CA GLU A 11 8.18 -13.68 -16.23
C GLU A 11 9.17 -13.55 -15.06
N ILE A 12 8.69 -13.57 -13.81
CA ILE A 12 9.58 -13.58 -12.63
C ILE A 12 10.39 -14.89 -12.58
N ALA A 13 9.75 -16.04 -12.84
CA ALA A 13 10.39 -17.35 -12.83
C ALA A 13 11.50 -17.51 -13.87
N LYS A 14 11.45 -16.76 -14.98
CA LYS A 14 12.53 -16.73 -15.99
C LYS A 14 13.77 -15.98 -15.51
N ILE A 15 13.63 -15.07 -14.54
CA ILE A 15 14.71 -14.21 -14.04
C ILE A 15 15.32 -14.78 -12.76
N VAL A 16 14.49 -15.31 -11.87
CA VAL A 16 14.94 -15.81 -10.57
C VAL A 16 15.51 -17.22 -10.72
N PRO A 17 16.76 -17.49 -10.28
CA PRO A 17 17.34 -18.83 -10.34
C PRO A 17 16.53 -19.83 -9.51
N LYS A 18 16.43 -21.08 -9.98
CA LYS A 18 15.72 -22.17 -9.28
C LYS A 18 16.29 -22.51 -7.88
N THR A 19 17.49 -22.02 -7.56
CA THR A 19 18.15 -22.20 -6.26
C THR A 19 17.67 -21.20 -5.21
N VAL A 20 16.76 -20.30 -5.57
CA VAL A 20 16.19 -19.28 -4.68
C VAL A 20 14.77 -19.65 -4.36
N ASP A 21 14.46 -19.83 -3.08
CA ASP A 21 13.09 -20.05 -2.64
C ASP A 21 12.35 -18.72 -2.51
N TYR A 22 11.21 -18.61 -3.19
CA TYR A 22 10.39 -17.41 -3.18
C TYR A 22 8.95 -17.71 -3.56
N SER A 23 8.05 -16.84 -3.10
CA SER A 23 6.68 -16.76 -3.60
C SER A 23 6.35 -15.34 -4.05
N VAL A 24 5.34 -15.22 -4.90
CA VAL A 24 4.89 -13.94 -5.47
C VAL A 24 3.47 -13.69 -5.02
N ASP A 25 3.23 -12.55 -4.37
CA ASP A 25 1.90 -12.07 -4.03
C ASP A 25 1.67 -10.65 -4.57
N LEU A 26 0.45 -10.16 -4.44
CA LEU A 26 0.07 -8.82 -4.88
C LEU A 26 -0.30 -7.95 -3.67
N GLU A 27 0.29 -6.75 -3.63
CA GLU A 27 -0.04 -5.70 -2.66
C GLU A 27 -0.68 -4.54 -3.43
N ALA A 28 -1.96 -4.71 -3.79
CA ALA A 28 -2.68 -3.84 -4.73
C ALA A 28 -1.88 -3.62 -6.03
N GLY A 29 -1.37 -2.41 -6.26
CA GLY A 29 -0.57 -2.08 -7.45
C GLY A 29 0.89 -2.55 -7.40
N ASN A 30 1.37 -3.04 -6.26
CA ASN A 30 2.75 -3.50 -6.07
C ASN A 30 2.84 -5.03 -6.16
N ILE A 31 4.01 -5.51 -6.57
CA ILE A 31 4.33 -6.94 -6.61
C ILE A 31 5.18 -7.26 -5.39
N ALA A 32 4.69 -8.14 -4.52
CA ALA A 32 5.43 -8.60 -3.35
C ALA A 32 6.17 -9.91 -3.68
N ILE A 33 7.48 -9.91 -3.52
CA ILE A 33 8.28 -11.14 -3.52
C ILE A 33 8.55 -11.51 -2.07
N ILE A 34 8.10 -12.69 -1.68
CA ILE A 34 8.22 -13.21 -0.33
C ILE A 34 9.35 -14.24 -0.31
N THR A 35 10.38 -14.03 0.51
CA THR A 35 11.57 -14.90 0.54
C THR A 35 12.35 -14.72 1.84
N THR A 36 13.03 -15.77 2.31
CA THR A 36 14.04 -15.67 3.37
C THR A 36 15.40 -15.19 2.85
N GLN A 37 15.65 -15.29 1.54
CA GLN A 37 16.94 -15.02 0.92
C GLN A 37 17.04 -13.58 0.38
N MET A 38 16.76 -12.60 1.25
CA MET A 38 16.65 -11.17 0.90
C MET A 38 17.89 -10.61 0.19
N ASP A 39 19.09 -11.04 0.58
CA ASP A 39 20.35 -10.49 0.05
C ASP A 39 20.58 -10.83 -1.42
N LYS A 40 20.01 -11.93 -1.92
CA LYS A 40 20.06 -12.28 -3.36
C LYS A 40 19.22 -11.33 -4.22
N PHE A 41 18.20 -10.71 -3.61
CA PHE A 41 17.33 -9.76 -4.27
C PHE A 41 17.81 -8.31 -4.10
N GLY A 42 18.47 -8.00 -2.99
CA GLY A 42 19.06 -6.70 -2.70
C GLY A 42 20.35 -6.39 -3.48
N GLY A 43 20.78 -5.13 -3.46
CA GLY A 43 22.06 -4.68 -4.04
C GLY A 43 21.97 -4.09 -5.46
N ARG A 44 23.10 -3.55 -5.94
CA ARG A 44 23.20 -2.80 -7.21
C ARG A 44 22.94 -3.67 -8.46
N ASP A 45 23.27 -4.97 -8.37
CA ASP A 45 23.01 -5.99 -9.39
C ASP A 45 21.93 -7.01 -8.96
N GLY A 46 21.17 -6.68 -7.91
CA GLY A 46 20.15 -7.54 -7.34
C GLY A 46 19.03 -7.89 -8.33
N LEU A 47 18.38 -9.03 -8.10
CA LEU A 47 17.29 -9.52 -8.96
C LEU A 47 16.15 -8.51 -9.09
N ILE A 48 15.89 -7.69 -8.07
CA ILE A 48 14.83 -6.66 -8.09
C ILE A 48 14.98 -5.73 -9.28
N GLY A 49 16.19 -5.23 -9.56
CA GLY A 49 16.41 -4.29 -10.65
C GLY A 49 16.10 -4.90 -12.02
N LYS A 50 16.44 -6.18 -12.20
CA LYS A 50 16.16 -6.93 -13.44
C LYS A 50 14.67 -7.18 -13.61
N ILE A 51 13.99 -7.62 -12.54
CA ILE A 51 12.55 -7.89 -12.55
C ILE A 51 11.78 -6.57 -12.75
N ALA A 52 12.14 -5.49 -12.06
CA ALA A 52 11.48 -4.19 -12.18
C ALA A 52 11.59 -3.60 -13.59
N LYS A 53 12.76 -3.72 -14.24
CA LYS A 53 12.94 -3.29 -15.64
C LYS A 53 12.06 -4.07 -16.62
N ARG A 54 11.86 -5.38 -16.36
CA ARG A 54 11.06 -6.25 -17.22
C ARG A 54 9.56 -6.00 -17.04
N ILE A 55 9.08 -5.97 -15.80
CA ILE A 55 7.65 -5.88 -15.47
C ILE A 55 7.15 -4.43 -15.46
N LYS A 56 8.04 -3.44 -15.28
CA LYS A 56 7.74 -2.01 -15.19
C LYS A 56 6.73 -1.67 -14.09
N ARG A 57 6.81 -2.40 -12.97
CA ARG A 57 6.02 -2.18 -11.76
C ARG A 57 6.92 -2.17 -10.53
N LYS A 58 6.44 -1.56 -9.45
CA LYS A 58 7.17 -1.52 -8.18
C LYS A 58 7.15 -2.91 -7.55
N ILE A 59 8.34 -3.37 -7.15
CA ILE A 59 8.55 -4.65 -6.48
C ILE A 59 8.94 -4.35 -5.05
N VAL A 60 8.32 -5.06 -4.11
CA VAL A 60 8.61 -5.00 -2.68
C VAL A 60 9.05 -6.37 -2.20
N LEU A 61 9.99 -6.41 -1.27
CA LEU A 61 10.45 -7.64 -0.64
C LEU A 61 9.76 -7.79 0.72
N ARG A 62 9.37 -9.02 1.06
CA ARG A 62 8.70 -9.35 2.32
C ARG A 62 9.24 -10.66 2.89
N SER A 63 9.38 -10.73 4.21
CA SER A 63 9.75 -11.99 4.87
C SER A 63 8.53 -12.91 4.93
N PRO A 64 8.68 -14.24 4.84
CA PRO A 64 7.59 -15.19 5.08
C PRO A 64 6.97 -15.01 6.46
N VAL A 65 5.67 -15.29 6.63
CA VAL A 65 4.94 -15.05 7.89
C VAL A 65 5.47 -15.94 9.02
N ASP A 66 5.83 -17.18 8.69
CA ASP A 66 6.44 -18.17 9.58
C ASP A 66 7.85 -17.81 10.03
N ALA A 67 8.53 -16.92 9.30
CA ALA A 67 9.85 -16.39 9.66
C ALA A 67 9.79 -15.08 10.45
N MET A 68 8.60 -14.58 10.80
CA MET A 68 8.45 -13.34 11.56
C MET A 68 8.37 -13.62 13.06
N MET A 69 9.10 -12.83 13.84
CA MET A 69 8.90 -12.75 15.28
C MET A 69 7.57 -12.06 15.61
N ASP A 70 6.99 -12.42 16.74
CA ASP A 70 5.85 -11.70 17.31
C ASP A 70 6.23 -10.27 17.70
N LEU A 71 5.20 -9.44 17.92
CA LEU A 71 5.38 -8.00 18.13
C LEU A 71 6.19 -7.67 19.38
N ASP A 72 5.92 -8.38 20.48
CA ASP A 72 6.53 -8.09 21.78
C ASP A 72 8.00 -8.53 21.77
N ALA A 73 8.29 -9.74 21.27
CA ALA A 73 9.66 -10.22 21.10
C ALA A 73 10.45 -9.37 20.09
N ALA A 74 9.85 -8.98 18.96
CA ALA A 74 10.50 -8.11 17.99
C ALA A 74 10.82 -6.73 18.60
N LYS A 75 9.93 -6.20 19.44
CA LYS A 75 10.14 -4.93 20.14
C LYS A 75 11.36 -5.00 21.06
N GLU A 76 11.47 -6.05 21.87
CA GLU A 76 12.62 -6.27 22.75
C GLU A 76 13.93 -6.39 21.97
N VAL A 77 13.95 -7.15 20.87
CA VAL A 77 15.13 -7.29 20.01
C VAL A 77 15.54 -5.93 19.42
N ILE A 78 14.58 -5.14 18.96
CA ILE A 78 14.85 -3.82 18.38
C ILE A 78 15.43 -2.85 19.42
N GLU A 79 14.86 -2.81 20.62
CA GLU A 79 15.34 -1.97 21.73
C GLU A 79 16.76 -2.34 22.17
N ASN A 80 17.10 -3.63 22.16
CA ASN A 80 18.44 -4.11 22.49
C ASN A 80 19.48 -3.85 21.38
N LEU A 81 19.06 -3.89 20.12
CA LEU A 81 19.98 -3.75 18.97
C LEU A 81 20.30 -2.29 18.64
N ILE A 82 19.31 -1.41 18.78
CA ILE A 82 19.47 0.01 18.49
C ILE A 82 20.15 0.71 19.67
N PRO A 83 21.23 1.50 19.44
CA PRO A 83 21.89 2.22 20.52
C PRO A 83 20.93 3.19 21.24
N GLU A 84 21.02 3.27 22.57
CA GLU A 84 20.20 4.18 23.41
C GLU A 84 20.30 5.65 22.96
N ASP A 85 21.48 6.07 22.49
CA ASP A 85 21.74 7.39 21.90
C ASP A 85 20.84 7.73 20.69
N SER A 86 20.17 6.73 20.11
CA SER A 86 19.20 6.94 19.04
C SER A 86 17.94 7.67 19.54
N GLU A 87 17.63 7.53 20.84
CA GLU A 87 16.45 8.05 21.51
C GLU A 87 15.16 7.67 20.76
N ILE A 88 14.81 6.37 20.81
CA ILE A 88 13.55 5.86 20.25
C ILE A 88 12.38 6.48 21.01
N THR A 89 11.44 7.05 20.28
CA THR A 89 10.23 7.65 20.83
C THR A 89 9.02 6.75 20.65
N GLU A 90 8.84 6.17 19.45
CA GLU A 90 7.66 5.36 19.11
C GLU A 90 8.03 4.26 18.12
N MET A 91 7.32 3.13 18.20
CA MET A 91 7.42 2.03 17.24
C MET A 91 6.05 1.60 16.75
N TYR A 92 5.88 1.59 15.43
CA TYR A 92 4.62 1.23 14.78
C TYR A 92 4.82 0.04 13.87
N PHE A 93 4.18 -1.06 14.21
CA PHE A 93 4.16 -2.26 13.36
C PHE A 93 3.00 -2.17 12.36
N ASP A 94 3.25 -2.64 11.13
CA ASP A 94 2.23 -2.90 10.12
C ASP A 94 2.40 -4.34 9.61
N GLY A 95 1.66 -5.27 10.22
CA GLY A 95 1.68 -6.70 9.90
C GLY A 95 1.12 -7.02 8.51
N CYS A 96 0.40 -6.09 7.88
CA CYS A 96 -0.01 -6.25 6.48
C CYS A 96 1.22 -6.16 5.57
N TYR A 97 2.08 -5.15 5.79
CA TYR A 97 3.31 -4.94 5.03
C TYR A 97 4.56 -5.59 5.65
N ARG A 98 4.44 -6.23 6.83
CA ARG A 98 5.55 -6.84 7.56
C ARG A 98 6.68 -5.85 7.80
N GLU A 99 6.29 -4.63 8.16
CA GLU A 99 7.19 -3.48 8.35
C GLU A 99 7.02 -2.89 9.75
N VAL A 100 8.12 -2.49 10.35
CA VAL A 100 8.17 -1.69 11.58
C VAL A 100 8.70 -0.29 11.24
N THR A 101 7.94 0.73 11.64
CA THR A 101 8.37 2.12 11.58
C THR A 101 8.86 2.56 12.95
N ILE A 102 10.16 2.85 13.05
CA ILE A 102 10.83 3.29 14.27
C ILE A 102 11.01 4.81 14.19
N GLN A 103 10.40 5.52 15.13
CA GLN A 103 10.59 6.95 15.32
C GLN A 103 11.65 7.19 16.38
N CYS A 104 12.68 7.97 16.04
CA CYS A 104 13.79 8.26 16.94
C CYS A 104 14.42 9.63 16.64
N LYS A 105 15.03 10.29 17.65
CA LYS A 105 15.62 11.63 17.46
C LYS A 105 16.83 11.61 16.54
N ASN A 106 17.62 10.53 16.60
CA ASN A 106 18.83 10.34 15.81
C ASN A 106 18.74 9.15 14.83
N PRO A 107 18.00 9.29 13.69
CA PRO A 107 17.85 8.20 12.71
C PRO A 107 19.15 7.67 12.13
N GLY A 108 20.19 8.50 12.00
CA GLY A 108 21.48 8.06 11.45
C GLY A 108 22.12 6.97 12.32
N THR A 109 22.05 7.14 13.64
CA THR A 109 22.54 6.17 14.62
C THR A 109 21.67 4.91 14.62
N ALA A 110 20.34 5.08 14.60
CA ALA A 110 19.41 3.96 14.56
C ALA A 110 19.59 3.08 13.31
N VAL A 111 19.81 3.69 12.14
CA VAL A 111 20.07 2.95 10.90
C VAL A 111 21.44 2.25 10.91
N GLY A 112 22.43 2.86 11.54
CA GLY A 112 23.81 2.37 11.58
C GLY A 112 24.55 2.57 10.25
N ARG A 113 25.85 2.25 10.24
CA ARG A 113 26.71 2.47 9.07
C ARG A 113 26.22 1.63 7.89
N ARG A 114 25.82 2.29 6.81
CA ARG A 114 25.24 1.65 5.61
C ARG A 114 23.99 0.80 5.92
N GLY A 115 23.20 1.09 6.95
CA GLY A 115 22.02 0.28 7.26
C GLY A 115 22.37 -1.10 7.82
N GLU A 116 23.39 -1.16 8.67
CA GLU A 116 23.77 -2.39 9.35
C GLU A 116 22.70 -2.82 10.36
N ASN A 117 22.23 -1.89 11.20
CA ASN A 117 21.24 -2.19 12.24
C ASN A 117 19.89 -2.60 11.62
N THR A 118 19.44 -1.89 10.58
CA THR A 118 18.19 -2.24 9.88
C THR A 118 18.25 -3.61 9.22
N ARG A 119 19.43 -4.03 8.74
CA ARG A 119 19.64 -5.39 8.22
C ARG A 119 19.62 -6.42 9.33
N LYS A 120 20.35 -6.20 10.42
CA LYS A 120 20.35 -7.13 11.55
C LYS A 120 18.95 -7.33 12.15
N ILE A 121 18.21 -6.24 12.37
CA ILE A 121 16.81 -6.31 12.83
C ILE A 121 15.97 -7.12 11.85
N ARG A 122 16.08 -6.88 10.55
CA ARG A 122 15.34 -7.66 9.54
C ARG A 122 15.72 -9.13 9.58
N ASP A 123 17.00 -9.44 9.69
CA ASP A 123 17.51 -10.82 9.62
C ASP A 123 17.19 -11.60 10.89
N GLU A 124 17.15 -10.94 12.06
CA GLU A 124 16.78 -11.54 13.35
C GLU A 124 15.26 -11.62 13.53
N THR A 125 14.52 -10.54 13.25
CA THR A 125 13.09 -10.44 13.57
C THR A 125 12.16 -10.78 12.40
N GLY A 126 12.67 -10.77 11.17
CA GLY A 126 11.87 -10.87 9.94
C GLY A 126 11.15 -9.57 9.56
N TRP A 127 11.14 -8.54 10.39
CA TRP A 127 10.45 -7.28 10.09
C TRP A 127 11.29 -6.36 9.21
N SER A 128 10.68 -5.82 8.14
CA SER A 128 11.31 -4.75 7.37
C SER A 128 11.35 -3.47 8.21
N VAL A 129 12.48 -2.76 8.23
CA VAL A 129 12.64 -1.59 9.10
C VAL A 129 12.60 -0.31 8.30
N LYS A 130 11.74 0.61 8.73
CA LYS A 130 11.73 2.01 8.30
C LYS A 130 12.07 2.89 9.51
N VAL A 131 13.06 3.75 9.37
CA VAL A 131 13.44 4.70 10.42
C VAL A 131 13.05 6.11 9.99
N GLU A 132 12.34 6.83 10.84
CA GLU A 132 11.94 8.22 10.60
C GLU A 132 12.15 9.08 11.86
N ARG A 133 12.21 10.41 11.71
CA ARG A 133 12.24 11.30 12.87
C ARG A 133 10.83 11.43 13.45
N PRO A 134 10.70 11.54 14.79
CA PRO A 134 9.42 11.88 15.39
C PRO A 134 8.95 13.25 14.87
N PRO A 135 7.64 13.41 14.62
CA PRO A 135 7.10 14.72 14.33
C PRO A 135 7.25 15.63 15.56
N PRO A 136 7.36 16.97 15.37
CA PRO A 136 7.47 17.90 16.50
C PRO A 136 6.22 17.90 17.39
N LEU A 137 5.07 17.53 16.83
CA LEU A 137 3.82 17.38 17.55
C LEU A 137 3.30 15.96 17.37
N PHE A 138 2.95 15.34 18.48
CA PHE A 138 2.29 14.05 18.47
C PHE A 138 0.85 14.21 17.96
N SER A 139 0.48 13.43 16.94
CA SER A 139 -0.88 13.38 16.42
C SER A 139 -1.57 12.11 16.89
N LYS A 140 -2.57 12.27 17.76
CA LYS A 140 -3.41 11.17 18.23
C LYS A 140 -4.09 10.45 17.05
N THR A 141 -4.59 11.19 16.07
CA THR A 141 -5.23 10.61 14.87
C THR A 141 -4.28 9.69 14.10
N VAL A 142 -3.01 10.08 13.92
CA VAL A 142 -2.02 9.23 13.23
C VAL A 142 -1.73 7.97 14.05
N HIS A 143 -1.59 8.11 15.37
CA HIS A 143 -1.36 6.99 16.27
C HIS A 143 -2.51 5.98 16.21
N ASP A 144 -3.76 6.45 16.36
CA ASP A 144 -4.96 5.62 16.34
C ASP A 144 -5.13 4.91 14.98
N ILE A 145 -4.90 5.60 13.86
CA ILE A 145 -4.96 5.00 12.51
C ILE A 145 -3.89 3.90 12.34
N ARG A 146 -2.67 4.12 12.84
CA ARG A 146 -1.60 3.11 12.78
C ARG A 146 -1.96 1.88 13.62
N GLY A 147 -2.50 2.08 14.82
CA GLY A 147 -3.00 1.01 15.69
C GLY A 147 -4.12 0.21 15.02
N TYR A 148 -5.13 0.89 14.48
CA TYR A 148 -6.23 0.23 13.76
C TYR A 148 -5.75 -0.56 12.54
N ARG A 149 -4.81 0.01 11.77
CA ARG A 149 -4.19 -0.67 10.62
C ARG A 149 -3.45 -1.94 11.02
N GLN A 150 -2.80 -1.95 12.19
CA GLN A 150 -2.12 -3.11 12.73
C GLN A 150 -3.12 -4.16 13.18
N GLU A 151 -4.17 -3.77 13.90
CA GLU A 151 -5.24 -4.69 14.34
C GLU A 151 -5.93 -5.38 13.15
N LYS A 152 -6.15 -4.65 12.05
CA LYS A 152 -6.78 -5.18 10.83
C LYS A 152 -5.77 -5.71 9.80
N ALA A 153 -4.55 -6.04 10.19
CA ALA A 153 -3.49 -6.44 9.27
C ALA A 153 -3.87 -7.62 8.35
N ASP A 154 -4.48 -8.67 8.89
CA ASP A 154 -4.83 -9.87 8.14
C ASP A 154 -5.94 -9.62 7.11
N GLU A 155 -6.95 -8.84 7.48
CA GLU A 155 -8.03 -8.42 6.60
C GLU A 155 -7.48 -7.53 5.47
N ARG A 156 -6.68 -6.52 5.82
CA ARG A 156 -6.03 -5.62 4.87
C ARG A 156 -5.19 -6.39 3.85
N ARG A 157 -4.48 -7.44 4.28
CA ARG A 157 -3.65 -8.26 3.38
C ARG A 157 -4.49 -9.01 2.34
N LYS A 158 -5.65 -9.55 2.75
CA LYS A 158 -6.61 -10.17 1.82
C LYS A 158 -7.14 -9.15 0.82
N LEU A 159 -7.58 -7.97 1.31
CA LEU A 159 -8.09 -6.89 0.45
C LEU A 159 -7.05 -6.41 -0.58
N LEU A 160 -5.80 -6.18 -0.16
CA LEU A 160 -4.73 -5.78 -1.08
C LEU A 160 -4.47 -6.81 -2.18
N LYS A 161 -4.58 -8.10 -1.84
CA LYS A 161 -4.45 -9.19 -2.82
C LYS A 161 -5.61 -9.17 -3.82
N ASP A 162 -6.83 -9.02 -3.34
CA ASP A 162 -8.03 -8.95 -4.19
C ASP A 162 -7.98 -7.74 -5.12
N PHE A 163 -7.56 -6.57 -4.60
CA PHE A 163 -7.31 -5.38 -5.42
C PHE A 163 -6.23 -5.63 -6.47
N GLY A 164 -5.14 -6.29 -6.09
CA GLY A 164 -4.08 -6.64 -7.03
C GLY A 164 -4.55 -7.58 -8.14
N LEU A 165 -5.34 -8.60 -7.81
CA LEU A 165 -5.93 -9.51 -8.78
C LEU A 165 -6.89 -8.77 -9.73
N ASN A 166 -7.70 -7.85 -9.19
CA ASN A 166 -8.61 -7.02 -9.99
C ASN A 166 -7.87 -6.05 -10.91
N ILE A 167 -6.73 -5.49 -10.47
CA ILE A 167 -5.85 -4.70 -11.32
C ILE A 167 -5.31 -5.62 -12.42
N HIS A 168 -4.66 -6.73 -12.08
CA HIS A 168 -4.02 -7.66 -13.01
C HIS A 168 -4.97 -8.64 -13.72
N ARG A 169 -6.24 -8.27 -13.90
CA ARG A 169 -7.21 -9.05 -14.68
C ARG A 169 -6.87 -9.01 -16.18
N PRO A 170 -7.34 -10.00 -16.97
CA PRO A 170 -7.28 -9.91 -18.43
C PRO A 170 -8.02 -8.67 -18.95
N THR A 171 -7.47 -8.02 -19.97
CA THR A 171 -8.13 -6.93 -20.68
C THR A 171 -9.43 -7.40 -21.29
N ARG A 172 -10.52 -6.67 -21.11
CA ARG A 172 -11.81 -6.97 -21.72
C ARG A 172 -11.75 -6.61 -23.22
N PRO A 173 -12.53 -7.32 -24.06
CA PRO A 173 -12.62 -7.00 -25.47
C PRO A 173 -13.43 -5.72 -25.67
N GLY A 174 -13.01 -4.86 -26.59
CA GLY A 174 -13.74 -3.64 -26.95
C GLY A 174 -12.86 -2.57 -27.58
N ALA A 175 -13.50 -1.59 -28.20
CA ALA A 175 -12.82 -0.38 -28.66
C ALA A 175 -12.44 0.49 -27.46
N THR A 176 -11.27 1.13 -27.53
CA THR A 176 -10.81 2.05 -26.50
C THR A 176 -11.64 3.34 -26.52
N TRP A 177 -12.22 3.69 -25.38
CA TRP A 177 -12.90 4.97 -25.18
C TRP A 177 -12.78 5.42 -23.73
N ALA A 178 -13.03 6.71 -23.49
CA ALA A 178 -13.15 7.30 -22.17
C ALA A 178 -14.30 8.31 -22.16
N ARG A 179 -15.04 8.38 -21.05
CA ARG A 179 -16.07 9.41 -20.80
C ARG A 179 -16.05 9.83 -19.33
N VAL A 180 -16.53 11.03 -19.08
CA VAL A 180 -16.71 11.58 -17.73
C VAL A 180 -18.17 11.94 -17.55
N THR A 181 -18.77 11.46 -16.46
CA THR A 181 -20.12 11.80 -16.03
C THR A 181 -20.03 12.67 -14.78
N ALA A 182 -20.70 13.81 -14.81
CA ALA A 182 -20.84 14.71 -13.68
C ALA A 182 -21.86 14.15 -12.67
N LEU A 183 -21.43 13.84 -11.45
CA LEU A 183 -22.32 13.36 -10.37
C LEU A 183 -22.45 14.37 -9.21
N GLY A 184 -21.71 15.47 -9.23
CA GLY A 184 -21.84 16.58 -8.29
C GLY A 184 -20.72 17.62 -8.46
N SER A 185 -20.92 18.85 -7.97
CA SER A 185 -20.01 20.00 -8.10
C SER A 185 -19.91 20.62 -9.51
N TYR A 186 -20.88 20.36 -10.38
CA TYR A 186 -20.97 21.01 -11.70
C TYR A 186 -22.03 22.10 -11.68
N ARG A 187 -21.60 23.36 -11.87
CA ARG A 187 -22.41 24.59 -11.68
C ARG A 187 -22.87 24.82 -10.24
N GLU A 188 -22.15 24.28 -9.27
CA GLU A 188 -22.35 24.43 -7.83
C GLU A 188 -21.02 24.23 -7.08
N VAL A 189 -20.99 24.54 -5.78
CA VAL A 189 -19.91 24.18 -4.86
C VAL A 189 -20.45 23.20 -3.83
N GLY A 190 -19.71 22.14 -3.54
CA GLY A 190 -20.14 21.05 -2.66
C GLY A 190 -20.32 19.73 -3.42
N ARG A 191 -20.33 18.62 -2.67
CA ARG A 191 -20.61 17.26 -3.19
C ARG A 191 -19.82 16.85 -4.43
N ALA A 192 -18.53 17.18 -4.48
CA ALA A 192 -17.68 16.86 -5.63
C ALA A 192 -17.70 15.35 -5.91
N CYS A 193 -18.06 15.00 -7.15
CA CYS A 193 -18.04 13.63 -7.61
C CYS A 193 -18.01 13.57 -9.14
N HIS A 194 -16.93 12.99 -9.67
CA HIS A 194 -16.69 12.82 -11.09
C HIS A 194 -16.56 11.34 -11.41
N PHE A 195 -17.40 10.84 -12.31
CA PHE A 195 -17.39 9.43 -12.67
C PHE A 195 -16.70 9.21 -14.01
N VAL A 196 -15.49 8.67 -13.97
CA VAL A 196 -14.67 8.37 -15.14
C VAL A 196 -14.86 6.92 -15.52
N THR A 197 -15.25 6.67 -16.77
CA THR A 197 -15.42 5.32 -17.28
C THR A 197 -14.68 5.11 -18.60
N THR A 198 -14.19 3.90 -18.78
CA THR A 198 -13.61 3.40 -20.03
C THR A 198 -14.29 2.09 -20.42
N ASN A 199 -13.86 1.48 -21.53
CA ASN A 199 -14.27 0.11 -21.86
C ASN A 199 -13.85 -0.92 -20.79
N GLU A 200 -12.85 -0.60 -19.96
CA GLU A 200 -12.28 -1.52 -18.97
C GLU A 200 -12.63 -1.19 -17.52
N SER A 201 -12.79 0.09 -17.21
CA SER A 201 -12.70 0.59 -15.83
C SER A 201 -13.77 1.60 -15.46
N ARG A 202 -14.10 1.64 -14.17
CA ARG A 202 -15.02 2.58 -13.53
C ARG A 202 -14.34 3.21 -12.30
N ILE A 203 -14.09 4.50 -12.35
CA ILE A 203 -13.36 5.24 -11.31
C ILE A 203 -14.20 6.44 -10.88
N MET A 204 -14.43 6.59 -9.58
CA MET A 204 -14.94 7.84 -9.01
C MET A 204 -13.76 8.70 -8.57
N ILE A 205 -13.81 9.99 -8.92
CA ILE A 205 -12.91 11.02 -8.40
C ILE A 205 -13.74 11.91 -7.50
N ASP A 206 -13.37 11.95 -6.22
CA ASP A 206 -14.11 12.54 -5.12
C ASP A 206 -15.51 11.94 -4.90
N VAL A 207 -15.94 12.02 -3.64
CA VAL A 207 -17.25 11.60 -3.13
C VAL A 207 -17.57 12.53 -1.95
N GLY A 208 -17.80 13.79 -2.28
CA GLY A 208 -17.99 14.85 -1.30
C GLY A 208 -19.40 14.95 -0.74
N VAL A 209 -19.56 15.80 0.28
CA VAL A 209 -20.86 16.24 0.81
C VAL A 209 -21.05 17.74 0.56
N ASN A 210 -22.26 18.19 0.25
CA ASN A 210 -22.60 19.61 0.25
C ASN A 210 -23.01 20.03 1.67
N ILE A 211 -22.08 20.63 2.40
CA ILE A 211 -22.26 21.06 3.80
C ILE A 211 -23.29 22.21 3.92
N ALA A 212 -23.56 22.93 2.82
CA ALA A 212 -24.49 24.05 2.80
C ALA A 212 -25.93 23.64 2.45
N SER A 213 -26.20 22.36 2.18
CA SER A 213 -27.49 21.84 1.73
C SER A 213 -27.95 20.70 2.62
N ASP A 214 -28.96 20.92 3.45
CA ASP A 214 -29.55 19.86 4.27
C ASP A 214 -30.51 18.96 3.47
N THR A 215 -31.01 19.44 2.32
CA THR A 215 -32.03 18.74 1.53
C THR A 215 -31.43 17.81 0.48
N ASP A 216 -30.33 18.20 -0.14
CA ASP A 216 -29.65 17.43 -1.18
C ASP A 216 -28.11 17.50 -1.01
N PRO A 217 -27.58 16.88 0.06
CA PRO A 217 -26.16 16.96 0.39
C PRO A 217 -25.29 16.02 -0.44
N MET A 218 -25.87 15.03 -1.13
CA MET A 218 -25.12 13.91 -1.69
C MET A 218 -24.87 14.06 -3.19
N PRO A 219 -23.81 13.41 -3.72
CA PRO A 219 -23.69 13.15 -5.15
C PRO A 219 -24.84 12.28 -5.67
N TYR A 220 -25.08 12.32 -6.98
CA TYR A 220 -26.11 11.52 -7.64
C TYR A 220 -25.72 10.03 -7.78
N PHE A 221 -25.57 9.31 -6.66
CA PHE A 221 -25.23 7.87 -6.65
C PHE A 221 -26.29 6.98 -7.31
N THR A 222 -27.52 7.48 -7.45
CA THR A 222 -28.63 6.78 -8.11
C THR A 222 -28.60 6.90 -9.63
N ALA A 223 -27.65 7.66 -10.21
CA ALA A 223 -27.46 7.72 -11.65
C ALA A 223 -27.25 6.31 -12.21
N PRO A 224 -28.00 5.88 -13.25
CA PRO A 224 -27.92 4.52 -13.79
C PRO A 224 -26.50 4.10 -14.20
N GLU A 225 -25.68 5.04 -14.66
CA GLU A 225 -24.29 4.80 -15.05
C GLU A 225 -23.39 4.46 -13.86
N ALA A 226 -23.64 5.01 -12.68
CA ALA A 226 -22.87 4.76 -11.46
C ALA A 226 -23.21 3.39 -10.86
N LEU A 227 -24.42 2.89 -11.09
CA LEU A 227 -24.90 1.63 -10.54
C LEU A 227 -24.44 0.40 -11.36
N PRO A 228 -24.29 -0.76 -10.71
CA PRO A 228 -24.13 -0.95 -9.26
C PRO A 228 -22.74 -0.46 -8.79
N LEU A 229 -22.67 0.15 -7.59
CA LEU A 229 -21.43 0.75 -7.05
C LEU A 229 -20.36 -0.30 -6.75
N GLU A 230 -20.76 -1.54 -6.50
CA GLU A 230 -19.87 -2.69 -6.27
C GLU A 230 -18.99 -3.00 -7.49
N LYS A 231 -19.32 -2.46 -8.66
CA LYS A 231 -18.50 -2.57 -9.88
C LYS A 231 -17.49 -1.43 -10.05
N LEU A 232 -17.36 -0.54 -9.06
CA LEU A 232 -16.28 0.46 -9.04
C LEU A 232 -14.93 -0.23 -8.87
N ASP A 233 -13.95 0.21 -9.67
CA ASP A 233 -12.58 -0.28 -9.55
C ASP A 233 -11.79 0.52 -8.50
N ALA A 234 -12.08 1.82 -8.36
CA ALA A 234 -11.44 2.68 -7.37
C ALA A 234 -12.24 3.97 -7.10
N VAL A 235 -11.97 4.55 -5.93
CA VAL A 235 -12.29 5.94 -5.60
C VAL A 235 -10.98 6.69 -5.38
N VAL A 236 -10.84 7.86 -5.99
CA VAL A 236 -9.66 8.72 -5.86
C VAL A 236 -10.10 10.01 -5.18
N LEU A 237 -9.53 10.29 -4.01
CA LEU A 237 -9.76 11.56 -3.31
C LEU A 237 -8.67 12.55 -3.69
N THR A 238 -9.06 13.74 -4.12
CA THR A 238 -8.13 14.82 -4.47
C THR A 238 -7.48 15.42 -3.22
N HIS A 239 -8.26 15.61 -2.16
CA HIS A 239 -7.82 16.09 -0.85
C HIS A 239 -8.86 15.78 0.23
N SER A 240 -8.60 16.19 1.47
CA SER A 240 -9.37 15.79 2.66
C SER A 240 -10.51 16.72 3.06
N HIS A 241 -10.87 17.72 2.25
CA HIS A 241 -12.05 18.55 2.58
C HIS A 241 -13.34 17.73 2.43
N LEU A 242 -14.34 18.05 3.25
CA LEU A 242 -15.59 17.29 3.31
C LEU A 242 -16.39 17.36 2.01
N ASP A 243 -16.32 18.47 1.29
CA ASP A 243 -16.92 18.62 -0.04
C ASP A 243 -16.25 17.79 -1.14
N HIS A 244 -15.19 17.05 -0.82
CA HIS A 244 -14.51 16.08 -1.69
C HIS A 244 -14.48 14.65 -1.13
N ALA A 245 -14.49 14.47 0.20
CA ALA A 245 -14.34 13.16 0.84
C ALA A 245 -15.48 12.78 1.81
N GLY A 246 -16.42 13.69 2.07
CA GLY A 246 -17.40 13.57 3.15
C GLY A 246 -18.43 12.45 3.00
N MET A 247 -18.66 11.96 1.78
CA MET A 247 -19.57 10.84 1.46
C MET A 247 -18.82 9.56 1.05
N LEU A 248 -17.54 9.44 1.41
CA LEU A 248 -16.78 8.20 1.19
C LEU A 248 -17.25 7.03 2.07
N PRO A 249 -17.53 7.21 3.39
CA PRO A 249 -18.06 6.14 4.24
C PRO A 249 -19.46 5.68 3.80
#